data_AF-A0A348XHM8-F1
#
_entry.id   AF-A0A348XHM8-F1
#
_cell.length_a   1.000
_cell.length_b   1.000
_cell.length_c   1.000
_cell.angle_alpha   90.00
_cell.angle_beta   90.00
_cell.angle_gamma   90.00
#
_symmetry.space_group_name_H-M   'P 1'
#
loop_
_entity.id
_entity.type
_entity.pdbx_description
1 polymer ?
#
loop_
_entity_poly.entity_id
_entity_poly.type
_entity_poly.pdbx_seq_one_letter_code
_entity_poly.pdbx_strand_id
1 'polypeptide(L)' 'MLNVVLVMTDQHRADCLGFNGHPIVETPHLDSLAADGVHFTSAYSAVPSCIPARAVLMTG' A
#
# COMPACT_ATOMS: atom_id res chain seq x y z
N MET A 1 -22.22 0.26 12.37
CA MET A 1 -22.07 0.96 11.06
C MET A 1 -20.73 0.57 10.47
N LEU A 2 -20.68 0.35 9.17
CA LEU A 2 -19.44 0.07 8.44
C LEU A 2 -18.79 1.40 8.05
N ASN A 3 -17.50 1.54 8.31
CA ASN A 3 -16.69 2.68 7.88
C ASN A 3 -15.56 2.17 7.00
N VAL A 4 -15.11 2.98 6.04
CA VAL A 4 -13.98 2.68 5.16
C VAL A 4 -12.90 3.73 5.36
N VAL A 5 -11.65 3.27 5.53
CA VAL A 5 -10.47 4.14 5.63
C VAL A 5 -9.51 3.76 4.50
N LEU A 6 -9.24 4.71 3.61
CA LEU A 6 -8.24 4.58 2.54
C LEU A 6 -6.93 5.26 2.98
N VAL A 7 -5.87 4.47 3.17
CA VAL A 7 -4.53 4.97 3.48
C VAL A 7 -3.67 4.87 2.23
N MET A 8 -3.11 5.99 1.78
CA MET A 8 -2.20 6.06 0.63
C MET A 8 -0.90 6.76 1.04
N THR A 9 0.23 6.09 0.86
CA THR A 9 1.56 6.66 1.06
C THR A 9 2.06 7.36 -0.20
N ASP A 10 3.06 8.24 -0.07
CA ASP A 10 3.73 8.87 -1.21
C ASP A 10 5.07 8.18 -1.49
N GLN A 11 5.32 7.82 -2.75
CA GLN A 11 6.55 7.18 -3.24
C GLN A 11 7.03 5.94 -2.44
N HIS A 12 6.14 5.24 -1.74
CA HIS A 12 6.50 4.03 -0.98
C HIS A 12 6.75 2.86 -1.94
N ARG A 13 7.97 2.32 -1.91
CA ARG A 13 8.32 1.13 -2.69
C ARG A 13 7.65 -0.12 -2.12
N ALA A 14 7.18 -0.99 -3.00
CA ALA A 14 6.55 -2.26 -2.63
C ALA A 14 7.47 -3.21 -1.84
N ASP A 15 8.79 -3.08 -1.99
CA ASP A 15 9.78 -3.91 -1.27
C ASP A 15 10.21 -3.32 0.07
N CYS A 16 9.80 -2.09 0.43
CA CYS A 16 10.11 -1.45 1.71
C CYS A 16 9.08 -1.77 2.80
N LEU A 17 8.85 -3.07 3.04
CA LEU A 17 7.87 -3.58 4.02
C LEU A 17 8.44 -4.83 4.71
N GLY A 18 8.24 -4.92 6.04
CA GLY A 18 8.66 -6.04 6.86
C GLY A 18 8.02 -7.36 6.42
N PHE A 19 6.70 -7.36 6.21
CA PHE A 19 5.97 -8.53 5.70
C PHE A 19 6.35 -8.95 4.27
N ASN A 20 7.02 -8.09 3.49
CA ASN A 20 7.62 -8.44 2.19
C ASN A 20 9.09 -8.87 2.30
N GLY A 21 9.58 -9.10 3.50
CA GLY A 21 10.92 -9.64 3.74
C GLY A 21 12.04 -8.61 3.65
N HIS A 22 11.75 -7.31 3.78
CA HIS A 22 12.82 -6.31 3.81
C HIS A 22 13.78 -6.57 4.99
N PRO A 23 15.12 -6.60 4.78
CA PRO A 23 16.06 -7.05 5.80
C PRO A 23 16.30 -6.09 6.98
N ILE A 24 15.64 -4.93 7.01
CA ILE A 24 15.98 -3.81 7.92
C ILE A 24 14.74 -2.99 8.29
N VAL A 25 13.87 -2.70 7.31
CA VAL A 25 12.66 -1.90 7.53
C VAL A 25 11.68 -2.68 8.39
N GLU A 26 11.35 -2.10 9.54
CA GLU A 26 10.37 -2.63 10.47
C GLU A 26 9.04 -1.90 10.27
N THR A 27 7.98 -2.64 9.94
CA THR A 27 6.63 -2.09 9.74
C THR A 27 5.57 -2.84 10.55
N PRO A 28 5.73 -2.99 11.88
CA PRO A 28 4.93 -3.90 12.68
C PRO A 28 3.41 -3.68 12.57
N HIS A 29 2.97 -2.43 12.39
CA HIS A 29 1.55 -2.11 12.20
C HIS A 29 1.02 -2.50 10.81
N LEU A 30 1.84 -2.37 9.75
CA LEU A 30 1.46 -2.83 8.41
C LEU A 30 1.57 -4.34 8.30
N ASP A 31 2.53 -4.96 8.99
CA ASP A 31 2.69 -6.41 9.07
C ASP A 31 1.47 -7.04 9.74
N SER A 32 0.97 -6.46 10.84
CA SER A 32 -0.29 -6.86 11.48
C SER A 32 -1.48 -6.72 10.53
N LEU A 33 -1.58 -5.60 9.80
CA LEU A 33 -2.67 -5.37 8.84
C LEU A 33 -2.63 -6.40 7.68
N ALA A 34 -1.44 -6.77 7.21
CA ALA A 34 -1.26 -7.78 6.18
C ALA A 34 -1.61 -9.19 6.68
N ALA A 35 -1.31 -9.51 7.95
CA ALA A 35 -1.62 -10.80 8.57
C ALA A 35 -3.13 -11.00 8.81
N ASP A 36 -3.84 -9.94 9.19
CA ASP A 36 -5.29 -9.97 9.45
C ASP A 36 -6.14 -9.70 8.19
N GLY A 37 -5.51 -9.49 7.04
CA GLY A 37 -6.15 -9.02 5.82
C GLY A 37 -5.72 -9.78 4.56
N VAL A 38 -5.75 -9.07 3.43
CA VAL A 38 -5.32 -9.59 2.13
C VAL A 38 -4.21 -8.72 1.58
N HIS A 39 -3.06 -9.34 1.29
CA HIS A 39 -1.93 -8.70 0.62
C HIS A 39 -1.94 -9.01 -0.89
N PHE A 40 -2.04 -7.97 -1.71
CA PHE A 40 -1.98 -8.07 -3.17
C PHE A 40 -0.54 -7.97 -3.66
N THR A 41 0.06 -9.10 -4.04
CA THR A 41 1.47 -9.18 -4.52
C THR A 41 1.68 -8.64 -5.95
N SER A 42 0.61 -8.27 -6.65
CA SER A 42 0.63 -7.77 -8.02
C SER A 42 -0.28 -6.55 -8.19
N ALA A 43 -0.14 -5.57 -7.28
CA ALA A 43 -0.83 -4.28 -7.35
C ALA A 43 0.02 -3.25 -8.10
N TYR A 44 -0.52 -2.67 -9.17
CA TYR A 44 0.17 -1.69 -10.01
C TYR A 44 -0.53 -0.33 -9.95
N SER A 45 0.25 0.74 -9.80
CA SER A 45 -0.25 2.10 -10.03
C SER A 45 -0.55 2.27 -11.53
N ALA A 46 -1.65 2.96 -11.86
CA ALA A 46 -2.03 3.22 -13.24
C ALA A 46 -0.96 4.00 -14.01
N VAL A 47 -0.24 4.87 -13.32
CA VAL A 47 0.86 5.69 -13.88
C VAL A 47 1.96 5.93 -12.84
N PRO A 48 3.21 6.17 -13.27
CA PRO A 48 4.34 6.42 -12.36
C PRO A 48 4.48 7.91 -11.98
N SER A 49 3.38 8.67 -11.86
CA SER A 49 3.39 10.09 -11.52
C SER A 49 2.29 10.42 -10.50
N CYS A 50 2.61 11.29 -9.54
CA CYS A 50 1.83 11.49 -8.31
C CYS A 50 0.38 11.96 -8.56
N ILE A 51 0.20 13.11 -9.22
CA ILE A 51 -1.12 13.68 -9.50
C ILE A 51 -2.01 12.73 -10.32
N PRO A 52 -1.56 12.21 -11.48
CA PRO A 52 -2.43 11.35 -12.27
C PRO A 52 -2.67 9.98 -11.61
N ALA A 53 -1.73 9.43 -10.82
CA ALA A 53 -1.97 8.20 -10.06
C ALA A 53 -3.07 8.39 -9.00
N ARG A 54 -3.05 9.51 -8.28
CA ARG A 54 -4.09 9.87 -7.31
C ARG A 54 -5.43 10.14 -7.97
N ALA A 55 -5.44 10.79 -9.14
CA ALA A 55 -6.66 11.03 -9.89
C ALA A 55 -7.35 9.71 -10.26
N VAL A 56 -6.63 8.77 -10.88
CA VAL A 56 -7.18 7.45 -11.27
C VAL A 56 -7.65 6.66 -10.05
N LEU A 57 -6.93 6.68 -8.92
CA LEU A 57 -7.38 5.99 -7.70
C LEU A 57 -8.72 6.51 -7.18
N MET A 58 -8.99 7.81 -7.34
CA MET A 58 -10.20 8.46 -6.84
C MET A 58 -11.38 8.38 -7.82
N THR A 59 -11.11 8.25 -9.12
CA THR A 59 -12.16 8.26 -10.15
C THR A 59 -12.47 6.87 -10.74
N GLY A 60 -11.59 5.89 -10.54
CA GLY A 60 -11.53 4.70 -11.40
C GLY A 60 -10.96 5.04 -12.77
#